data_AF-A0A4Q4TX69-F1
#
_entry.id   AF-A0A4Q4TX69-F1
#
_cell.length_a   1.000
_cell.length_b   1.000
_cell.length_c   1.000
_cell.angle_alpha   90.00
_cell.angle_beta   90.00
_cell.angle_gamma   90.00
#
_symmetry.space_group_name_H-M   'P 1'
#
loop_
_entity.id
_entity.type
_entity.pdbx_description
1 polymer ?
#
loop_
_entity_poly.entity_id
_entity_poly.type
_entity_poly.pdbx_seq_one_letter_code
_entity_poly.pdbx_strand_id
1 'polypeptide(L)'
;MPTWGHREPEEFRAAAGADLGRYGSVAAESVDVEGVRQREEDGLFEATAGDRRTRTGKEVIRATGVEHAFPGIPGYAECWVSGIFYCLYYHGQEERGAASGAYWASGDTGAVVPALRVARQAPRMADEIAKFAKAPERARIPRTSTTAWGGTRGVPGSQAEDEASEARCWRGQLGLEPTPAGTTIRAHPPSNQTSALCVFAVGDCAGPMRTATAAPHSGMCTGGSTPSRIQAESYGQRAMFWLCCLMTRNRGKIGWA
;
A
#
# COMPACT_ATOMS: atom_id res chain seq x y z
N MET A 1 14.34 -3.79 7.26
CA MET A 1 15.26 -4.52 6.37
C MET A 1 16.61 -4.59 7.06
N PRO A 2 17.18 -5.77 7.32
CA PRO A 2 18.55 -5.87 7.81
C PRO A 2 19.51 -5.10 6.88
N THR A 3 20.61 -4.57 7.41
CA THR A 3 21.67 -3.82 6.68
C THR A 3 21.29 -2.46 6.06
N TRP A 4 20.04 -2.04 6.16
CA TRP A 4 19.52 -0.80 5.54
C TRP A 4 19.08 0.29 6.54
N GLY A 5 19.54 0.24 7.80
CA GLY A 5 19.27 1.31 8.76
C GLY A 5 19.99 2.62 8.40
N HIS A 6 19.31 3.76 8.56
CA HIS A 6 19.84 5.11 8.27
C HIS A 6 20.43 5.31 6.87
N ARG A 7 19.89 4.64 5.86
CA ARG A 7 20.26 4.82 4.45
C ARG A 7 19.10 5.40 3.66
N GLU A 8 19.43 6.09 2.58
CA GLU A 8 18.43 6.70 1.72
C GLU A 8 17.55 5.64 1.04
N PRO A 9 16.22 5.81 1.00
CA PRO A 9 15.32 4.87 0.33
C PRO A 9 15.63 4.69 -1.17
N GLU A 10 16.21 5.71 -1.81
CA GLU A 10 16.65 5.65 -3.21
C GLU A 10 17.78 4.66 -3.43
N GLU A 11 18.74 4.59 -2.49
CA GLU A 11 19.83 3.61 -2.56
C GLU A 11 19.29 2.18 -2.51
N PHE A 12 18.26 1.93 -1.70
CA PHE A 12 17.61 0.62 -1.62
C PHE A 12 16.97 0.23 -2.95
N ARG A 13 16.23 1.15 -3.57
CA ARG A 13 15.60 0.92 -4.88
C ARG A 13 16.64 0.71 -5.99
N ALA A 14 17.72 1.49 -5.98
CA ALA A 14 18.82 1.35 -6.94
C ALA A 14 19.53 0.00 -6.80
N ALA A 15 19.84 -0.43 -5.57
CA ALA A 15 20.46 -1.73 -5.31
C ALA A 15 19.55 -2.89 -5.75
N ALA A 16 18.26 -2.84 -5.43
CA ALA A 16 17.29 -3.83 -5.88
C ALA A 16 17.17 -3.89 -7.41
N GLY A 17 17.17 -2.73 -8.08
CA GLY A 17 17.17 -2.65 -9.54
C GLY A 17 18.42 -3.26 -10.17
N ALA A 18 19.60 -3.01 -9.59
CA ALA A 18 20.85 -3.61 -10.03
C ALA A 18 20.88 -5.14 -9.87
N ASP A 19 20.29 -5.66 -8.79
CA ASP A 19 20.15 -7.12 -8.60
C ASP A 19 19.22 -7.73 -9.65
N LEU A 20 18.08 -7.11 -9.97
CA LEU A 20 17.17 -7.57 -11.03
C LEU A 20 17.83 -7.55 -12.41
N GLY A 21 18.67 -6.55 -12.69
CA GLY A 21 19.40 -6.43 -13.95
C GLY A 21 20.34 -7.60 -14.25
N ARG A 22 20.74 -8.40 -13.25
CA ARG A 22 21.63 -9.57 -13.44
C ARG A 22 20.98 -10.73 -14.19
N TYR A 23 19.65 -10.82 -14.20
CA TYR A 23 18.94 -11.99 -14.70
C TYR A 23 18.53 -11.90 -16.17
N GLY A 24 18.55 -10.71 -16.78
CA GLY A 24 18.22 -10.49 -18.20
C GLY A 24 16.76 -10.77 -18.59
N SER A 25 15.94 -11.30 -17.69
CA SER A 25 14.53 -11.65 -17.90
C SER A 25 13.55 -10.57 -17.43
N VAL A 26 14.06 -9.47 -16.87
CA VAL A 26 13.28 -8.36 -16.33
C VAL A 26 13.59 -7.09 -17.13
N ALA A 27 12.54 -6.50 -17.71
CA ALA A 27 12.59 -5.16 -18.29
C ALA A 27 11.97 -4.16 -17.31
N ALA A 28 12.66 -3.06 -17.05
CA ALA A 28 12.18 -1.96 -16.23
C ALA A 28 12.05 -0.70 -17.08
N GLU A 29 10.90 -0.03 -16.96
CA GLU A 29 10.58 1.19 -17.71
C GLU A 29 10.04 2.25 -16.75
N SER A 30 10.53 3.48 -16.86
CA SER A 30 10.06 4.61 -16.06
C SER A 30 8.92 5.33 -16.81
N VAL A 31 7.73 4.75 -16.76
CA VAL A 31 6.52 5.28 -17.40
C VAL A 31 5.32 5.23 -16.46
N ASP A 32 4.45 6.22 -16.55
CA ASP A 32 3.15 6.19 -15.88
C ASP A 32 2.21 5.25 -16.64
N VAL A 33 1.55 4.33 -15.95
CA VAL A 33 0.52 3.46 -16.51
C VAL A 33 -0.85 4.10 -16.30
N GLU A 34 -1.54 4.43 -17.40
CA GLU A 34 -2.83 5.12 -17.39
C GLU A 34 -4.02 4.15 -17.34
N GLY A 35 -3.83 2.92 -17.81
CA GLY A 35 -4.89 1.93 -17.77
C GLY A 35 -4.42 0.52 -17.99
N VAL A 36 -5.23 -0.42 -17.51
CA VAL A 36 -5.03 -1.86 -17.70
C VAL A 36 -6.38 -2.50 -17.96
N ARG A 37 -6.45 -3.29 -19.04
CA ARG A 37 -7.65 -4.05 -19.42
C ARG A 37 -7.30 -5.49 -19.77
N GLN A 38 -8.26 -6.38 -19.65
CA GLN A 38 -8.14 -7.72 -20.22
C GLN A 38 -8.69 -7.73 -21.65
N ARG A 39 -7.96 -8.31 -22.60
CA ARG A 39 -8.41 -8.49 -23.98
C ARG A 39 -9.32 -9.71 -24.07
N GLU A 40 -10.43 -9.56 -24.79
CA GLU A 40 -11.42 -10.64 -24.96
C GLU A 40 -10.93 -11.74 -25.92
N GLU A 41 -10.11 -11.38 -26.91
CA GLU A 41 -9.68 -12.27 -27.99
C GLU A 41 -8.77 -13.41 -27.52
N ASP A 42 -7.80 -13.11 -26.64
CA ASP A 42 -6.77 -14.05 -26.20
C ASP A 42 -6.60 -14.11 -24.67
N GLY A 43 -7.39 -13.32 -23.92
CA GLY A 43 -7.36 -13.29 -22.46
C GLY A 43 -6.13 -12.61 -21.86
N LEU A 44 -5.23 -12.04 -22.68
CA LEU A 44 -4.06 -11.31 -22.20
C LEU A 44 -4.46 -9.97 -21.58
N PHE A 45 -3.65 -9.48 -20.65
CA PHE A 45 -3.77 -8.12 -20.14
C PHE A 45 -2.98 -7.18 -21.02
N GLU A 46 -3.54 -6.01 -21.26
CA GLU A 46 -2.92 -4.91 -21.97
C GLU A 46 -2.87 -3.70 -21.03
N ALA A 47 -1.66 -3.20 -20.77
CA ALA A 47 -1.41 -1.98 -20.03
C ALA A 47 -1.06 -0.85 -21.00
N THR A 48 -1.72 0.29 -20.88
CA THR A 48 -1.46 1.51 -21.65
C THR A 48 -0.59 2.45 -20.81
N ALA A 49 0.58 2.80 -21.33
CA ALA A 49 1.47 3.78 -20.72
C ALA A 49 1.17 5.20 -21.23
N GLY A 50 1.61 6.23 -20.50
CA GLY A 50 1.37 7.64 -20.84
C GLY A 50 2.03 8.11 -22.14
N ASP A 51 2.97 7.33 -22.68
CA ASP A 51 3.51 7.52 -24.04
C ASP A 51 2.60 6.92 -25.14
N ARG A 52 1.41 6.44 -24.77
CA ARG A 52 0.42 5.72 -25.58
C ARG A 52 0.89 4.38 -26.13
N ARG A 53 2.04 3.86 -25.68
CA ARG A 53 2.45 2.50 -26.03
C ARG A 53 1.76 1.51 -25.11
N THR A 54 1.54 0.30 -25.64
CA THR A 54 0.93 -0.79 -24.89
C THR A 54 1.95 -1.86 -24.52
N ARG A 55 1.72 -2.55 -23.40
CA ARG A 55 2.45 -3.75 -22.98
C ARG A 55 1.46 -4.86 -22.71
N THR A 56 1.74 -6.05 -23.23
CA THR A 56 0.87 -7.21 -23.05
C THR A 56 1.50 -8.22 -22.09
N GLY A 57 0.70 -8.82 -21.23
CA GLY A 57 1.14 -9.84 -20.27
C GLY A 57 0.05 -10.85 -19.95
N LYS A 58 0.45 -12.05 -19.48
CA LYS A 58 -0.49 -13.09 -19.04
C LYS A 58 -1.09 -12.81 -17.66
N GLU A 59 -0.37 -12.06 -16.83
CA GLU A 59 -0.70 -11.76 -15.45
C GLU A 59 -0.34 -10.30 -15.13
N VAL A 60 -1.00 -9.75 -14.11
CA VAL A 60 -0.80 -8.36 -13.66
C VAL A 60 -0.55 -8.36 -12.16
N ILE A 61 0.54 -7.73 -11.74
CA ILE A 61 0.86 -7.51 -10.33
C ILE A 61 0.80 -6.00 -10.07
N ARG A 62 -0.15 -5.58 -9.24
CA ARG A 62 -0.25 -4.19 -8.79
C ARG A 62 0.59 -3.98 -7.54
N ALA A 63 1.61 -3.14 -7.65
CA ALA A 63 2.53 -2.78 -6.57
C ALA A 63 2.67 -1.25 -6.43
N THR A 64 1.58 -0.50 -6.68
CA THR A 64 1.61 0.96 -6.81
C THR A 64 1.71 1.73 -5.48
N GLY A 65 1.65 1.03 -4.36
CA GLY A 65 1.67 1.68 -3.04
C GLY A 65 0.38 2.47 -2.77
N VAL A 66 0.48 3.46 -1.88
CA VAL A 66 -0.63 4.35 -1.50
C VAL A 66 -0.11 5.77 -1.33
N GLU A 67 -1.02 6.74 -1.38
CA GLU A 67 -0.74 8.13 -1.08
C GLU A 67 -1.37 8.54 0.26
N HIS A 68 -0.74 9.50 0.93
CA HIS A 68 -1.25 10.04 2.18
C HIS A 68 -2.18 11.23 1.90
N ALA A 69 -3.45 11.11 2.28
CA ALA A 69 -4.38 12.24 2.28
C ALA A 69 -4.12 13.14 3.50
N PHE A 70 -3.57 14.33 3.25
CA PHE A 70 -3.29 15.31 4.30
C PHE A 70 -4.57 16.03 4.76
N PRO A 71 -4.74 16.27 6.08
CA PRO A 71 -5.79 17.14 6.55
C PRO A 71 -5.50 18.60 6.13
N GLY A 72 -6.55 19.37 5.86
CA GLY A 72 -6.46 20.81 5.56
C GLY A 72 -6.10 21.67 6.77
N ILE A 73 -5.08 21.29 7.52
CA ILE A 73 -4.53 22.03 8.66
C ILE A 73 -3.34 22.85 8.14
N PRO A 74 -3.36 24.19 8.27
CA PRO A 74 -2.23 25.03 7.86
C PRO A 74 -0.94 24.58 8.55
N GLY A 75 0.14 24.39 7.78
CA GLY A 75 1.42 23.91 8.29
C GLY A 75 1.57 22.38 8.32
N TYR A 76 0.53 21.59 8.05
CA TYR A 76 0.62 20.13 8.13
C TYR A 76 1.53 19.55 7.05
N ALA A 77 1.34 19.96 5.80
CA ALA A 77 2.10 19.42 4.67
C ALA A 77 3.59 19.79 4.78
N GLU A 78 3.89 20.99 5.27
CA GLU A 78 5.24 21.50 5.47
C GLU A 78 5.97 20.78 6.62
N CYS A 79 5.22 20.35 7.64
CA CYS A 79 5.76 19.59 8.76
C CYS A 79 5.75 18.07 8.52
N TRP A 80 5.09 17.56 7.47
CA TRP A 80 5.08 16.13 7.15
C TRP A 80 6.52 15.64 6.95
N VAL A 81 6.86 14.50 7.57
CA VAL A 81 8.20 13.85 7.60
C VAL A 81 9.37 14.67 8.16
N SER A 82 9.16 15.94 8.54
CA SER A 82 10.17 16.80 9.18
C SER A 82 9.89 17.05 10.67
N GLY A 83 8.61 17.05 11.06
CA GLY A 83 8.18 17.12 12.46
C GLY A 83 6.85 16.41 12.72
N ILE A 84 6.15 15.97 11.66
CA ILE A 84 4.97 15.11 11.71
C ILE A 84 5.33 13.74 11.18
N PHE A 85 5.23 12.72 12.03
CA PHE A 85 5.54 11.35 11.64
C PHE A 85 4.31 10.46 11.70
N TYR A 86 4.17 9.59 10.69
CA TYR A 86 3.06 8.64 10.60
C TYR A 86 3.30 7.37 11.44
N CYS A 87 4.57 7.04 11.73
CA CYS A 87 4.94 5.79 12.39
C CYS A 87 6.21 5.95 13.24
N LEU A 88 6.06 5.65 14.53
CA LEU A 88 7.10 5.71 15.56
C LEU A 88 8.20 4.63 15.44
N TYR A 89 8.06 3.70 14.50
CA TYR A 89 9.09 2.70 14.23
C TYR A 89 10.09 3.15 13.15
N TYR A 90 9.67 4.05 12.26
CA TYR A 90 10.53 4.62 11.22
C TYR A 90 11.19 5.90 11.68
N HIS A 91 10.46 6.69 12.45
CA HIS A 91 10.91 7.97 12.99
C HIS A 91 10.68 7.99 14.49
N GLY A 92 11.46 8.81 15.19
CA GLY A 92 11.31 9.07 16.62
C GLY A 92 12.48 8.59 17.44
N GLN A 93 13.27 7.63 16.96
CA GLN A 93 14.53 7.27 17.60
C GLN A 93 15.52 8.44 17.56
N GLU A 94 15.55 9.15 16.44
CA GLU A 94 16.35 10.35 16.18
C GLU A 94 15.88 11.54 17.02
N GLU A 95 14.59 11.55 17.40
CA GLU A 95 13.93 12.61 18.17
C GLU A 95 13.91 12.34 19.68
N ARG A 96 14.65 11.32 20.14
CA ARG A 96 14.68 10.98 21.56
C ARG A 96 15.27 12.12 22.39
N GLY A 97 14.61 12.41 23.51
CA GLY A 97 14.98 13.51 24.39
C GLY A 97 14.33 14.84 24.00
N ALA A 98 13.35 14.82 23.08
CA ALA A 98 12.53 15.98 22.82
C ALA A 98 11.79 16.41 24.10
N ALA A 99 11.79 17.70 24.40
CA ALA A 99 11.11 18.24 25.58
C ALA A 99 9.60 17.98 25.55
N SER A 100 9.02 17.97 24.34
CA SER A 100 7.60 17.66 24.15
C SER A 100 7.34 16.99 22.81
N GLY A 101 6.33 16.14 22.78
CA GLY A 101 5.74 15.57 21.58
C GLY A 101 4.22 15.60 21.68
N ALA A 102 3.53 15.31 20.58
CA ALA A 102 2.08 15.29 20.62
C ALA A 102 1.48 14.39 19.57
N TYR A 103 0.35 13.73 19.85
CA TYR A 103 -0.29 12.88 18.86
C TYR A 103 -1.68 13.36 18.48
N TRP A 104 -2.02 13.14 17.21
CA TRP A 104 -3.32 13.47 16.63
C TRP A 104 -4.29 12.32 16.85
N ALA A 105 -5.34 12.55 17.64
CA ALA A 105 -6.36 11.54 17.96
C ALA A 105 -7.57 11.64 17.01
N SER A 106 -7.34 11.42 15.71
CA SER A 106 -8.40 11.39 14.68
C SER A 106 -8.04 10.39 13.58
N GLY A 107 -9.01 10.01 12.75
CA GLY A 107 -8.83 8.94 11.77
C GLY A 107 -8.49 7.61 12.47
N ASP A 108 -7.52 6.87 11.96
CA ASP A 108 -7.10 5.57 12.51
C ASP A 108 -6.62 5.67 13.96
N THR A 109 -5.99 6.78 14.34
CA THR A 109 -5.53 7.06 15.72
C THR A 109 -6.62 7.67 16.61
N GLY A 110 -7.83 7.88 16.09
CA GLY A 110 -9.00 8.29 16.87
C GLY A 110 -9.65 7.15 17.66
N ALA A 111 -9.43 5.90 17.24
CA ALA A 111 -9.89 4.72 17.96
C ALA A 111 -9.04 4.47 19.23
N VAL A 112 -9.67 3.92 20.27
CA VAL A 112 -9.05 3.72 21.59
C VAL A 112 -7.76 2.91 21.51
N VAL A 113 -7.77 1.78 20.80
CA VAL A 113 -6.64 0.85 20.77
C VAL A 113 -5.41 1.46 20.04
N PRO A 114 -5.53 2.01 18.81
CA PRO A 114 -4.43 2.73 18.17
C PRO A 114 -3.93 3.94 18.97
N ALA A 115 -4.83 4.72 19.59
CA ALA A 115 -4.45 5.85 20.43
C ALA A 115 -3.60 5.40 21.63
N LEU A 116 -4.01 4.32 22.32
CA LEU A 116 -3.25 3.76 23.44
C LEU A 116 -1.88 3.23 23.00
N ARG A 117 -1.77 2.67 21.79
CA ARG A 117 -0.47 2.22 21.24
C ARG A 117 0.48 3.41 21.12
N VAL A 118 0.04 4.50 20.50
CA VAL A 118 0.85 5.72 20.33
C VAL A 118 1.19 6.34 21.69
N ALA A 119 0.20 6.47 22.59
CA ALA A 119 0.39 7.04 23.91
C ALA A 119 1.38 6.23 24.79
N ARG A 120 1.52 4.92 24.55
CA ARG A 120 2.52 4.08 25.25
C ARG A 120 3.92 4.13 24.63
N GLN A 121 4.03 4.49 23.36
CA GLN A 121 5.29 4.59 22.64
C GLN A 121 5.91 5.99 22.80
N ALA A 122 5.09 7.03 22.74
CA ALA A 122 5.52 8.42 22.73
C ALA A 122 6.38 8.83 23.95
N PRO A 123 6.14 8.35 25.19
CA PRO A 123 7.00 8.64 26.34
C PRO A 123 8.43 8.11 26.23
N ARG A 124 8.73 7.25 25.24
CA ARG A 124 10.11 6.82 24.95
C ARG A 124 10.89 7.85 24.12
N MET A 125 10.18 8.83 23.55
CA MET A 125 10.74 9.81 22.63
C MET A 125 10.76 11.21 23.24
N ALA A 126 9.71 11.59 23.98
CA ALA A 126 9.61 12.90 24.61
C ALA A 126 9.12 12.83 26.07
N ASP A 127 9.54 13.82 26.87
CA ASP A 127 9.24 13.91 28.30
C ASP A 127 7.76 14.25 28.55
N GLU A 128 7.21 15.16 27.76
CA GLU A 128 5.80 15.56 27.81
C GLU A 128 5.06 15.19 26.52
N ILE A 129 3.92 14.49 26.65
CA ILE A 129 3.09 14.11 25.49
C ILE A 129 1.72 14.80 25.56
N ALA A 130 1.48 15.72 24.63
CA ALA A 130 0.18 16.35 24.44
C ALA A 130 -0.73 15.52 23.51
N LYS A 131 -2.03 15.49 23.80
CA LYS A 131 -3.04 14.95 22.89
C LYS A 131 -3.69 16.09 22.12
N PHE A 132 -3.59 16.08 20.79
CA PHE A 132 -4.37 16.97 19.93
C PHE A 132 -5.61 16.24 19.42
N ALA A 133 -6.78 16.82 19.68
CA ALA A 133 -8.04 16.47 19.05
C ALA A 133 -8.57 17.70 18.30
N LYS A 134 -9.19 17.50 17.13
CA LYS A 134 -9.81 18.61 16.39
C LYS A 134 -10.99 19.17 17.21
N ALA A 135 -10.83 20.36 17.79
CA ALA A 135 -11.96 21.20 18.16
C ALA A 135 -12.57 21.81 16.88
N PRO A 136 -13.90 22.05 16.81
CA PRO A 136 -14.59 22.35 15.56
C PRO A 136 -14.07 23.57 14.77
N GLU A 137 -13.34 24.52 15.36
CA GLU A 137 -12.95 25.75 14.64
C GLU A 137 -11.47 26.14 14.63
N ARG A 138 -10.58 25.65 15.50
CA ARG A 138 -9.18 26.13 15.51
C ARG A 138 -8.19 25.08 16.03
N ALA A 139 -7.61 24.30 15.12
CA ALA A 139 -6.35 23.59 15.38
C ALA A 139 -5.22 24.31 14.63
N ARG A 140 -4.27 24.90 15.36
CA ARG A 140 -3.02 25.44 14.81
C ARG A 140 -1.88 24.58 15.34
N ILE A 141 -0.98 24.15 14.46
CA ILE A 141 0.28 23.52 14.86
C ILE A 141 1.28 24.67 15.11
N PRO A 142 1.68 24.96 16.36
CA PRO A 142 2.69 25.98 16.60
C PRO A 142 4.04 25.56 15.98
N ARG A 143 4.80 26.51 15.42
CA ARG A 143 6.12 26.29 14.78
C ARG A 143 7.25 26.01 15.79
N THR A 144 6.94 25.79 17.07
CA THR A 144 7.93 25.35 18.07
C THR A 144 8.23 23.86 17.88
N SER A 145 9.37 23.41 18.40
CA SER A 145 10.00 22.08 18.25
C SER A 145 9.18 20.88 18.78
N THR A 146 7.88 20.86 18.53
CA THR A 146 6.95 19.83 18.96
C THR A 146 6.82 18.79 17.86
N THR A 147 7.36 17.61 18.11
CA THR A 147 7.17 16.46 17.23
C THR A 147 5.72 16.00 17.32
N ALA A 148 4.98 16.16 16.23
CA ALA A 148 3.59 15.77 16.12
C ALA A 148 3.44 14.39 15.47
N TRP A 149 2.49 13.58 15.92
CA TRP A 149 2.24 12.24 15.40
C TRP A 149 0.91 12.28 14.66
N GLY A 150 0.99 12.31 13.33
CA GLY A 150 -0.16 12.52 12.46
C GLY A 150 -0.73 11.19 11.96
N GLY A 151 -1.97 10.88 12.35
CA GLY A 151 -2.76 9.89 11.62
C GLY A 151 -3.28 10.49 10.31
N THR A 152 -3.27 9.70 9.23
CA THR A 152 -4.00 10.04 8.00
C THR A 152 -5.50 9.86 8.19
N ARG A 153 -6.29 10.71 7.53
CA ARG A 153 -7.75 10.65 7.57
C ARG A 153 -8.23 9.39 6.83
N GLY A 154 -8.89 8.48 7.53
CA GLY A 154 -9.87 7.57 6.92
C GLY A 154 -11.24 8.24 6.98
N VAL A 155 -11.73 8.79 5.86
CA VAL A 155 -13.11 9.29 5.78
C VAL A 155 -13.97 8.21 5.14
N PRO A 156 -15.02 7.72 5.80
CA PRO A 156 -16.14 7.15 5.07
C PRO A 156 -16.85 8.29 4.33
N GLY A 157 -16.68 8.38 3.00
CA GLY A 157 -17.47 9.27 2.14
C GLY A 157 -16.94 10.70 1.93
N SER A 158 -15.62 10.95 1.89
CA SER A 158 -15.13 12.16 1.22
C SER A 158 -15.21 11.96 -0.29
N GLN A 159 -16.17 12.62 -0.93
CA GLN A 159 -16.34 12.69 -2.39
C GLN A 159 -15.22 13.45 -3.13
N ALA A 160 -13.97 13.19 -2.73
CA ALA A 160 -12.79 13.70 -3.40
C ALA A 160 -11.65 12.73 -3.08
N GLU A 161 -11.82 11.47 -3.51
CA GLU A 161 -10.71 10.84 -4.22
C GLU A 161 -10.44 11.81 -5.38
N ASP A 162 -9.29 12.50 -5.38
CA ASP A 162 -8.91 13.34 -6.53
C ASP A 162 -9.20 12.54 -7.80
N GLU A 163 -9.92 13.12 -8.77
CA GLU A 163 -10.17 12.45 -10.06
C GLU A 163 -8.85 11.98 -10.70
N ALA A 164 -7.71 12.60 -10.36
CA ALA A 164 -6.36 12.18 -10.71
C ALA A 164 -5.87 10.91 -9.98
N SER A 165 -6.22 10.72 -8.69
CA SER A 165 -5.93 9.50 -7.92
C SER A 165 -6.79 8.32 -8.40
N GLU A 166 -8.05 8.55 -8.76
CA GLU A 166 -8.92 7.56 -9.39
C GLU A 166 -8.46 7.22 -10.83
N ALA A 167 -7.96 8.19 -11.61
CA ALA A 167 -7.39 7.96 -12.94
C ALA A 167 -6.11 7.11 -12.93
N ARG A 168 -5.23 7.26 -11.93
CA ARG A 168 -4.11 6.32 -11.67
C ARG A 168 -4.60 4.99 -11.09
N CYS A 169 -5.82 4.93 -10.58
CA CYS A 169 -6.42 3.77 -9.96
C CYS A 169 -7.23 2.96 -10.98
N TRP A 170 -6.53 2.18 -11.80
CA TRP A 170 -7.12 1.12 -12.64
C TRP A 170 -7.70 -0.06 -11.82
N ARG A 171 -8.05 0.18 -10.54
CA ARG A 171 -8.83 -0.72 -9.67
C ARG A 171 -10.21 -0.95 -10.27
N GLY A 172 -10.87 0.13 -10.69
CA GLY A 172 -12.19 0.08 -11.32
C GLY A 172 -12.17 -0.63 -12.68
N GLN A 173 -11.13 -0.39 -13.47
CA GLN A 173 -10.97 -0.99 -14.81
C GLN A 173 -10.89 -2.52 -14.78
N LEU A 174 -10.29 -3.08 -13.72
CA LEU A 174 -10.19 -4.54 -13.51
C LEU A 174 -11.25 -5.11 -12.56
N GLY A 175 -12.21 -4.30 -12.08
CA GLY A 175 -13.27 -4.74 -11.18
C GLY A 175 -12.75 -5.30 -9.85
N LEU A 176 -11.67 -4.75 -9.31
CA LEU A 176 -11.02 -5.29 -8.10
C LEU A 176 -11.81 -4.91 -6.85
N GLU A 177 -12.13 -5.90 -6.03
CA GLU A 177 -12.86 -5.68 -4.78
C GLU A 177 -12.00 -4.92 -3.74
N PRO A 178 -12.52 -3.88 -3.09
CA PRO A 178 -11.84 -3.27 -1.95
C PRO A 178 -11.96 -4.15 -0.68
N THR A 179 -11.06 -3.89 0.27
CA THR A 179 -11.19 -4.42 1.63
C THR A 179 -12.42 -3.82 2.33
N PRO A 180 -12.94 -4.43 3.42
CA PRO A 180 -14.10 -3.88 4.13
C PRO A 180 -13.89 -2.45 4.65
N ALA A 181 -12.63 -2.06 4.88
CA ALA A 181 -12.26 -0.70 5.25
C ALA A 181 -12.26 0.29 4.06
N GLY A 182 -12.36 -0.19 2.83
CA GLY A 182 -12.41 0.62 1.60
C GLY A 182 -11.07 1.18 1.12
N THR A 183 -10.01 1.07 1.93
CA THR A 183 -8.74 1.79 1.71
C THR A 183 -7.70 1.04 0.88
N THR A 184 -7.86 -0.27 0.67
CA THR A 184 -6.90 -1.12 -0.05
C THR A 184 -7.61 -2.16 -0.91
N ILE A 185 -6.88 -2.76 -1.84
CA ILE A 185 -7.34 -3.86 -2.69
C ILE A 185 -7.41 -5.13 -1.85
N ARG A 186 -8.50 -5.87 -1.98
CA ARG A 186 -8.62 -7.20 -1.38
C ARG A 186 -7.72 -8.18 -2.12
N ALA A 187 -6.68 -8.63 -1.44
CA ALA A 187 -5.81 -9.70 -1.89
C ALA A 187 -5.89 -10.89 -0.91
N HIS A 188 -5.71 -12.10 -1.43
CA HIS A 188 -5.82 -13.35 -0.67
C HIS A 188 -4.44 -13.97 -0.43
N PRO A 189 -3.92 -13.91 0.80
CA PRO A 189 -2.72 -14.65 1.16
C PRO A 189 -2.93 -16.17 0.96
N PRO A 190 -1.89 -16.93 0.62
CA PRO A 190 -0.48 -16.52 0.57
C PRO A 190 -0.05 -15.87 -0.76
N SER A 191 -0.74 -16.12 -1.88
CA SER A 191 -0.32 -15.64 -3.21
C SER A 191 -0.63 -14.16 -3.48
N ASN A 192 -1.46 -13.53 -2.64
CA ASN A 192 -1.98 -12.18 -2.78
C ASN A 192 -2.74 -11.96 -4.11
N GLN A 193 -3.42 -13.00 -4.57
CA GLN A 193 -4.33 -12.90 -5.72
C GLN A 193 -5.58 -12.10 -5.32
N THR A 194 -6.07 -11.27 -6.23
CA THR A 194 -7.30 -10.48 -6.03
C THR A 194 -8.55 -11.28 -6.38
N SER A 195 -9.72 -10.62 -6.39
CA SER A 195 -10.97 -11.18 -6.91
C SER A 195 -10.88 -11.53 -8.40
N ALA A 196 -10.03 -10.84 -9.16
CA ALA A 196 -9.78 -11.11 -10.56
C ALA A 196 -8.70 -12.19 -10.75
N LEU A 197 -8.99 -13.14 -11.63
CA LEU A 197 -8.06 -14.20 -12.00
C LEU A 197 -6.85 -13.61 -12.74
N CYS A 198 -5.63 -14.10 -12.47
CA CYS A 198 -4.36 -13.55 -13.00
C CYS A 198 -4.01 -12.13 -12.51
N VAL A 199 -4.78 -11.53 -11.60
CA VAL A 199 -4.50 -10.20 -11.07
C VAL A 199 -4.13 -10.31 -9.59
N PHE A 200 -2.97 -9.76 -9.23
CA PHE A 200 -2.39 -9.80 -7.91
C PHE A 200 -2.15 -8.37 -7.39
N ALA A 201 -2.17 -8.18 -6.07
CA ALA A 201 -1.85 -6.90 -5.47
C ALA A 201 -0.90 -7.11 -4.28
N VAL A 202 0.17 -6.33 -4.21
CA VAL A 202 1.24 -6.47 -3.20
C VAL A 202 1.68 -5.13 -2.63
N GLY A 203 2.29 -5.15 -1.45
CA GLY A 203 2.70 -3.93 -0.75
C GLY A 203 1.53 -3.14 -0.20
N ASP A 204 1.73 -1.82 -0.06
CA ASP A 204 0.83 -0.95 0.69
C ASP A 204 -0.57 -0.86 0.06
N CYS A 205 -0.71 -1.11 -1.24
CA CYS A 205 -2.00 -1.12 -1.93
C CYS A 205 -2.87 -2.33 -1.59
N ALA A 206 -2.31 -3.37 -0.96
CA ALA A 206 -2.96 -4.66 -0.72
C ALA A 206 -2.98 -5.10 0.75
N GLY A 207 -2.24 -4.43 1.63
CA GLY A 207 -2.08 -4.83 3.02
C GLY A 207 -2.32 -3.69 4.03
N PRO A 208 -2.83 -4.01 5.24
CA PRO A 208 -2.94 -3.03 6.32
C PRO A 208 -1.58 -2.68 6.94
N MET A 209 -0.58 -3.56 6.79
CA MET A 209 0.78 -3.34 7.29
C MET A 209 1.63 -2.68 6.21
N ARG A 210 1.62 -1.35 6.22
CA ARG A 210 2.34 -0.50 5.25
C ARG A 210 3.79 -0.28 5.67
N THR A 211 4.60 -1.31 5.44
CA THR A 211 6.00 -1.32 5.89
C THR A 211 6.96 -1.79 4.81
N ALA A 212 8.18 -1.25 4.85
CA ALA A 212 9.29 -1.63 3.98
C ALA A 212 9.74 -3.10 4.14
N THR A 213 9.25 -3.82 5.16
CA THR A 213 9.46 -5.27 5.32
C THR A 213 8.28 -6.10 4.84
N ALA A 214 7.04 -5.65 5.06
CA ALA A 214 5.85 -6.36 4.60
C ALA A 214 5.70 -6.30 3.08
N ALA A 215 6.06 -5.18 2.46
CA ALA A 215 5.99 -5.01 1.01
C ALA A 215 6.83 -6.06 0.25
N PRO A 216 8.16 -6.19 0.47
CA PRO A 216 8.96 -7.21 -0.20
C PRO A 216 8.52 -8.64 0.15
N HIS A 217 8.05 -8.89 1.39
CA HIS A 217 7.49 -10.19 1.75
C HIS A 217 6.28 -10.56 0.88
N SER A 218 5.31 -9.65 0.72
CA SER A 218 4.14 -9.90 -0.14
C SER A 218 4.55 -10.10 -1.61
N GLY A 219 5.52 -9.32 -2.10
CA GLY A 219 6.10 -9.48 -3.43
C GLY A 219 6.76 -10.84 -3.64
N MET A 220 7.50 -11.34 -2.65
CA MET A 220 8.11 -12.66 -2.68
C MET A 220 7.07 -13.79 -2.76
N CYS A 221 6.01 -13.74 -1.94
CA CYS A 221 4.97 -14.77 -1.98
C CYS A 221 4.22 -14.79 -3.33
N THR A 222 3.93 -13.61 -3.87
CA THR A 222 3.32 -13.50 -5.20
C THR A 222 4.28 -13.96 -6.30
N GLY A 223 5.54 -13.53 -6.28
CA GLY A 223 6.55 -13.92 -7.27
C GLY A 223 6.89 -15.42 -7.28
N GLY A 224 6.68 -16.15 -6.18
CA GLY A 224 6.77 -17.60 -6.16
C GLY A 224 5.53 -18.32 -6.71
N SER A 225 4.35 -17.71 -6.57
CA SER A 225 3.08 -18.34 -6.96
C SER A 225 2.64 -18.02 -8.38
N THR A 226 2.95 -16.83 -8.91
CA THR A 226 2.62 -16.43 -10.28
C THR A 226 3.19 -17.38 -11.35
N PRO A 227 4.47 -17.80 -11.31
CA PRO A 227 5.01 -18.67 -12.34
C PRO A 227 4.42 -20.07 -12.27
N SER A 228 3.94 -20.51 -11.10
CA SER A 228 3.39 -21.86 -10.91
C SER A 228 2.18 -22.11 -11.80
N ARG A 229 1.37 -21.07 -12.04
CA ARG A 229 0.24 -21.17 -12.95
C ARG A 229 0.70 -21.20 -14.40
N ILE A 230 1.54 -20.25 -14.80
CA ILE A 230 2.06 -20.17 -16.17
C ILE A 230 2.75 -21.49 -16.54
N GLN A 231 3.50 -22.08 -15.60
CA GLN A 231 4.15 -23.36 -15.75
C GLN A 231 3.13 -24.50 -15.91
N ALA A 232 2.12 -24.57 -15.04
CA ALA A 232 1.08 -25.59 -15.15
C ALA A 232 0.36 -25.51 -16.51
N GLU A 233 -0.04 -24.32 -16.95
CA GLU A 233 -0.67 -24.11 -18.27
C GLU A 233 0.27 -24.52 -19.41
N SER A 234 1.56 -24.19 -19.32
CA SER A 234 2.56 -24.54 -20.34
C SER A 234 2.78 -26.05 -20.47
N TYR A 235 2.59 -26.82 -19.39
CA TYR A 235 2.68 -28.28 -19.39
C TYR A 235 1.32 -28.99 -19.49
N GLY A 236 0.23 -28.27 -19.77
CA GLY A 236 -1.12 -28.84 -19.85
C GLY A 236 -1.67 -29.40 -18.53
N GLN A 237 -1.15 -28.93 -17.40
CA GLN A 237 -1.54 -29.33 -16.05
C GLN A 237 -2.51 -28.33 -15.42
N ARG A 238 -3.29 -28.78 -14.42
CA ARG A 238 -4.08 -27.87 -13.57
C ARG A 238 -3.17 -27.20 -12.54
N ALA A 239 -3.22 -25.87 -12.48
CA ALA A 239 -2.46 -25.11 -11.49
C ALA A 239 -2.92 -25.42 -10.05
N MET A 240 -1.96 -25.62 -9.14
CA MET A 240 -2.23 -25.97 -7.74
C MET A 240 -3.05 -24.89 -7.00
N PHE A 241 -2.87 -23.62 -7.37
CA PHE A 241 -3.57 -22.47 -6.77
C PHE A 241 -4.93 -22.14 -7.42
N TRP A 242 -5.39 -22.96 -8.37
CA TRP A 242 -6.67 -22.77 -9.07
C TRP A 242 -7.90 -22.88 -8.15
N LEU A 243 -7.81 -23.64 -7.04
CA LEU A 243 -8.94 -23.88 -6.13
C LEU A 243 -9.37 -22.64 -5.32
N CYS A 244 -8.48 -21.65 -5.09
CA CYS A 244 -8.85 -20.48 -4.29
C CYS A 244 -9.92 -19.62 -4.99
N CYS A 245 -9.86 -19.52 -6.32
CA CYS A 245 -10.88 -18.86 -7.14
C CYS A 245 -12.19 -19.66 -7.24
N LEU A 246 -12.14 -21.01 -7.25
CA LEU A 246 -13.38 -21.79 -7.31
C LEU A 246 -14.22 -21.65 -6.03
N MET A 247 -13.56 -21.54 -4.87
CA MET A 247 -14.24 -21.38 -3.59
C MET A 247 -14.95 -20.03 -3.44
N THR A 248 -14.50 -18.97 -4.13
CA THR A 248 -15.18 -17.67 -4.14
C THR A 248 -16.27 -17.58 -5.21
N ARG A 249 -16.08 -18.17 -6.40
CA ARG A 249 -17.12 -18.20 -7.45
C ARG A 249 -18.30 -19.11 -7.14
N ASN A 250 -18.11 -20.15 -6.32
CA ASN A 250 -19.09 -21.23 -6.17
C ASN A 250 -19.87 -21.25 -4.85
N ARG A 251 -19.94 -20.12 -4.11
CA ARG A 251 -20.80 -19.99 -2.91
C ARG A 251 -22.31 -20.15 -3.17
N GLY A 252 -22.73 -20.36 -4.42
CA GLY A 252 -24.12 -20.63 -4.79
C GLY A 252 -24.41 -21.98 -5.46
N LYS A 253 -23.42 -22.84 -5.73
CA LYS A 253 -23.64 -24.09 -6.50
C LYS A 253 -22.71 -25.24 -6.12
N ILE A 254 -22.57 -25.54 -4.82
CA ILE A 254 -22.03 -26.83 -4.37
C ILE A 254 -23.15 -27.53 -3.60
N GLY A 255 -24.08 -28.14 -4.35
CA GLY A 255 -24.87 -29.24 -3.83
C GLY A 255 -23.95 -30.45 -3.75
N TRP A 256 -23.80 -30.99 -2.54
CA TRP A 256 -23.16 -32.28 -2.35
C TRP A 256 -24.10 -33.36 -2.87
N ALA A 257 -23.62 -34.15 -3.83
CA ALA A 257 -24.14 -35.46 -4.17
C ALA A 257 -22.96 -36.44 -4.07
#